data_AF-F3ND62-F1
#
_entry.id   AF-F3ND62-F1
#
_cell.length_a   1.000
_cell.length_b   1.000
_cell.length_c   1.000
_cell.angle_alpha   90.00
_cell.angle_beta   90.00
_cell.angle_gamma   90.00
#
_symmetry.space_group_name_H-M   'P 1'
#
loop_
_entity.id
_entity.type
_entity.pdbx_description
1 polymer ?
#
loop_
_entity_poly.entity_id
_entity_poly.type
_entity_poly.pdbx_seq_one_letter_code
_entity_poly.pdbx_strand_id
1 'polypeptide(L)'
;MTDPAPEPAGAAGAPDPYVFFLSYARVPPTEDGAKAPDPDEDLVAFHRQLCGHIMQLTDHDGVRPPGFLDRRMGVGADWERRLKETLADCQVFVPVYAKRYFTREWCGREWDAFARRQEEHGRSRPYTGNAIVPVLWVGPGHLRLPPVARRVQYEHPDLGAEYLASGLYGLRAKGYHAKYHRAVWGIAQTIVKVAEQTRLAPCDIELFKELRNVFEEEQ
;
A
#
# COMPACT_ATOMS: atom_id res chain seq x y z
N MET A 1 -18.47 53.89 9.74
CA MET A 1 -17.61 52.91 10.42
C MET A 1 -18.37 51.60 10.29
N THR A 2 -18.11 50.90 9.19
CA THR A 2 -18.90 49.75 8.73
C THR A 2 -18.08 48.51 9.08
N ASP A 3 -18.64 47.63 9.89
CA ASP A 3 -18.02 46.34 10.22
C ASP A 3 -17.74 45.55 8.94
N PRO A 4 -16.55 44.93 8.78
CA PRO A 4 -16.35 43.99 7.70
C PRO A 4 -17.21 42.74 7.95
N ALA A 5 -17.90 42.30 6.90
CA ALA A 5 -18.65 41.06 6.90
C ALA A 5 -17.73 39.87 7.24
N PRO A 6 -18.23 38.85 7.96
CA PRO A 6 -17.45 37.65 8.25
C PRO A 6 -17.07 36.97 6.93
N GLU A 7 -15.77 36.73 6.75
CA GLU A 7 -15.28 35.90 5.66
C GLU A 7 -15.93 34.51 5.74
N PRO A 8 -16.28 33.89 4.60
CA PRO A 8 -16.85 32.56 4.61
C PRO A 8 -15.81 31.60 5.23
N ALA A 9 -16.17 31.02 6.37
CA ALA A 9 -15.46 29.91 6.97
C ALA A 9 -15.18 28.88 5.85
N GLY A 10 -13.89 28.65 5.58
CA GLY A 10 -13.47 27.69 4.58
C GLY A 10 -14.25 26.40 4.76
N ALA A 11 -14.86 25.92 3.67
CA ALA A 11 -15.45 24.58 3.67
C ALA A 11 -14.39 23.65 4.23
N ALA A 12 -14.66 23.03 5.38
CA ALA A 12 -13.82 21.95 5.87
C ALA A 12 -13.84 20.88 4.78
N GLY A 13 -12.80 20.87 3.95
CA GLY A 13 -12.68 19.96 2.82
C GLY A 13 -12.71 18.53 3.32
N ALA A 14 -13.22 17.61 2.48
CA ALA A 14 -13.00 16.20 2.74
C ALA A 14 -11.49 15.96 2.94
N PRO A 15 -11.09 15.10 3.90
CA PRO A 15 -9.68 14.84 4.14
C PRO A 15 -9.01 14.30 2.88
N ASP A 16 -7.72 14.58 2.72
CA ASP A 16 -6.97 14.15 1.54
C ASP A 16 -7.06 12.62 1.29
N PRO A 17 -7.08 12.18 0.02
CA PRO A 17 -7.09 10.76 -0.34
C PRO A 17 -5.85 10.05 0.24
N TYR A 18 -5.96 8.74 0.53
CA TYR A 18 -4.79 7.98 0.96
C TYR A 18 -3.77 7.98 -0.18
N VAL A 19 -2.55 8.46 0.08
CA VAL A 19 -1.44 8.37 -0.87
C VAL A 19 -1.16 6.90 -1.21
N PHE A 20 -1.25 5.99 -0.23
CA PHE A 20 -1.09 4.57 -0.50
C PHE A 20 -1.94 3.64 0.36
N PHE A 21 -2.18 2.44 -0.18
CA PHE A 21 -2.72 1.28 0.53
C PHE A 21 -1.62 0.23 0.67
N LEU A 22 -1.27 -0.14 1.90
CA LEU A 22 -0.27 -1.19 2.17
C LEU A 22 -0.95 -2.55 2.32
N SER A 23 -0.88 -3.36 1.26
CA SER A 23 -1.39 -4.73 1.24
C SER A 23 -0.31 -5.69 1.73
N TYR A 24 -0.59 -6.41 2.81
CA TYR A 24 0.31 -7.42 3.35
C TYR A 24 -0.50 -8.60 3.88
N ALA A 25 0.11 -9.77 3.84
CA ALA A 25 -0.43 -10.91 4.55
C ALA A 25 -0.06 -10.77 6.04
N ARG A 26 -0.95 -11.12 6.98
CA ARG A 26 -0.74 -11.03 8.46
C ARG A 26 -0.34 -12.31 9.18
N VAL A 27 0.68 -12.28 10.02
CA VAL A 27 1.16 -13.52 10.65
C VAL A 27 0.09 -13.95 11.66
N PRO A 28 -0.38 -15.22 11.62
CA PRO A 28 -1.34 -15.69 12.61
C PRO A 28 -0.75 -15.54 14.02
N PRO A 29 -1.55 -15.14 15.01
CA PRO A 29 -1.08 -15.12 16.40
C PRO A 29 -0.66 -16.53 16.83
N THR A 30 0.38 -16.62 17.64
CA THR A 30 0.80 -17.87 18.29
C THR A 30 -0.21 -18.28 19.37
N GLU A 31 -0.29 -19.56 19.70
CA GLU A 31 -1.22 -20.11 20.70
C GLU A 31 -1.10 -19.43 22.08
N ASP A 32 0.08 -18.90 22.42
CA ASP A 32 0.37 -18.14 23.65
C ASP A 32 -0.19 -16.68 23.66
N GLY A 33 -1.30 -16.45 22.95
CA GLY A 33 -1.82 -15.21 22.35
C GLY A 33 -2.07 -13.96 23.22
N ALA A 34 -1.52 -13.87 24.43
CA ALA A 34 -1.56 -12.66 25.26
C ALA A 34 -0.18 -12.14 25.72
N LYS A 35 0.90 -12.93 25.61
CA LYS A 35 2.27 -12.52 26.02
C LYS A 35 3.29 -12.46 24.89
N ALA A 36 2.99 -13.03 23.73
CA ALA A 36 3.88 -12.96 22.58
C ALA A 36 3.85 -11.55 21.95
N PRO A 37 5.00 -11.02 21.48
CA PRO A 37 5.02 -9.79 20.70
C PRO A 37 4.18 -9.93 19.43
N ASP A 38 3.59 -8.81 18.97
CA ASP A 38 2.82 -8.77 17.71
C ASP A 38 3.74 -9.24 16.57
N PRO A 39 3.41 -10.35 15.88
CA PRO A 39 4.30 -10.92 14.88
C PRO A 39 4.45 -10.02 13.64
N ASP A 40 3.58 -9.02 13.48
CA ASP A 40 3.65 -8.02 12.41
C ASP A 40 4.22 -6.65 12.89
N GLU A 41 4.79 -6.56 14.10
CA GLU A 41 5.32 -5.31 14.67
C GLU A 41 6.30 -4.59 13.73
N ASP A 42 7.20 -5.34 13.10
CA ASP A 42 8.19 -4.81 12.17
C ASP A 42 7.55 -4.15 10.95
N LEU A 43 6.45 -4.73 10.46
CA LEU A 43 5.72 -4.22 9.31
C LEU A 43 4.89 -2.99 9.69
N VAL A 44 4.33 -2.96 10.90
CA VAL A 44 3.67 -1.76 11.44
C VAL A 44 4.68 -0.62 11.62
N ALA A 45 5.89 -0.92 12.11
CA ALA A 45 6.96 0.07 12.22
C ALA A 45 7.40 0.60 10.84
N PHE A 46 7.51 -0.27 9.84
CA PHE A 46 7.76 0.12 8.45
C PHE A 46 6.67 1.06 7.91
N HIS A 47 5.38 0.71 8.07
CA HIS A 47 4.26 1.56 7.67
C HIS A 47 4.32 2.96 8.29
N ARG A 48 4.61 3.04 9.61
CA ARG A 48 4.75 4.33 10.31
C ARG A 48 5.88 5.18 9.74
N GLN A 49 7.05 4.58 9.48
CA GLN A 49 8.19 5.29 8.88
C GLN A 49 7.83 5.79 7.47
N LEU A 50 7.15 4.97 6.69
CA LEU A 50 6.73 5.32 5.34
C LEU A 50 5.74 6.48 5.34
N CYS A 51 4.72 6.47 6.21
CA CYS A 51 3.82 7.60 6.43
C CYS A 51 4.59 8.86 6.83
N GLY A 52 5.55 8.75 7.75
CA GLY A 52 6.38 9.87 8.18
C GLY A 52 7.16 10.50 7.03
N HIS A 53 7.81 9.69 6.18
CA HIS A 53 8.52 10.19 5.01
C HIS A 53 7.59 10.85 3.99
N ILE A 54 6.42 10.25 3.72
CA ILE A 54 5.45 10.79 2.75
C ILE A 54 4.92 12.15 3.22
N MET A 55 4.63 12.33 4.52
CA MET A 55 4.25 13.63 5.07
C MET A 55 5.33 14.71 4.90
N GLN A 56 6.61 14.34 4.73
CA GLN A 56 7.68 15.31 4.45
C GLN A 56 7.88 15.56 2.95
N LEU A 57 7.36 14.67 2.10
CA LEU A 57 7.50 14.73 0.64
C LEU A 57 6.27 15.34 -0.05
N THR A 58 5.15 15.48 0.66
CA THR A 58 3.88 16.01 0.12
C THR A 58 3.30 17.10 1.01
N ASP A 59 2.26 17.76 0.53
CA ASP A 59 1.44 18.75 1.24
C ASP A 59 0.17 18.13 1.88
N HIS A 60 0.16 16.80 2.06
CA HIS A 60 -0.99 16.06 2.62
C HIS A 60 -1.43 16.64 3.98
N ASP A 61 -2.74 16.87 4.16
CA ASP A 61 -3.31 17.60 5.29
C ASP A 61 -3.03 17.01 6.69
N GLY A 62 -2.77 15.70 6.75
CA GLY A 62 -2.50 14.97 7.98
C GLY A 62 -3.72 14.74 8.87
N VAL A 63 -4.93 15.12 8.42
CA VAL A 63 -6.20 14.85 9.11
C VAL A 63 -6.38 13.34 9.28
N ARG A 64 -5.90 12.58 8.29
CA ARG A 64 -5.67 11.13 8.39
C ARG A 64 -4.24 10.77 7.97
N PRO A 65 -3.72 9.60 8.36
CA PRO A 65 -2.43 9.13 7.86
C PRO A 65 -2.46 8.99 6.34
N PRO A 66 -1.37 9.35 5.62
CA PRO A 66 -1.32 9.24 4.16
C PRO A 66 -1.33 7.79 3.67
N GLY A 67 -1.04 6.82 4.56
CA GLY A 67 -1.04 5.40 4.26
C GLY A 67 -2.10 4.64 5.02
N PHE A 68 -2.91 3.85 4.32
CA PHE A 68 -3.78 2.86 4.93
C PHE A 68 -3.04 1.53 5.16
N LEU A 69 -3.22 0.93 6.34
CA LEU A 69 -2.78 -0.41 6.68
C LEU A 69 -3.91 -1.12 7.43
N ASP A 70 -4.42 -2.21 6.87
CA ASP A 70 -5.44 -2.97 7.58
C ASP A 70 -4.83 -3.79 8.73
N ARG A 71 -5.28 -3.50 9.95
CA ARG A 71 -4.88 -4.18 11.19
C ARG A 71 -6.02 -4.96 11.87
N ARG A 72 -7.24 -4.99 11.32
CA ARG A 72 -8.39 -5.72 11.91
C ARG A 72 -8.46 -7.17 11.42
N MET A 73 -8.42 -8.17 12.32
CA MET A 73 -8.75 -9.55 11.91
C MET A 73 -10.24 -9.56 11.59
N GLY A 74 -10.57 -9.59 10.31
CA GLY A 74 -11.92 -9.32 9.81
C GLY A 74 -12.95 -10.30 10.38
N VAL A 75 -13.97 -9.76 11.03
CA VAL A 75 -15.26 -10.43 11.12
C VAL A 75 -16.32 -9.38 10.81
N GLY A 76 -17.00 -9.53 9.67
CA GLY A 76 -18.21 -8.75 9.34
C GLY A 76 -18.12 -7.90 8.07
N ALA A 77 -19.29 -7.61 7.51
CA ALA A 77 -19.48 -6.84 6.27
C ALA A 77 -18.95 -5.40 6.34
N ASP A 78 -18.88 -4.80 7.53
CA ASP A 78 -18.35 -3.44 7.73
C ASP A 78 -16.85 -3.33 7.44
N TRP A 79 -16.10 -4.39 7.74
CA TRP A 79 -14.67 -4.43 7.45
C TRP A 79 -14.41 -4.49 5.95
N GLU A 80 -15.09 -5.39 5.24
CA GLU A 80 -14.95 -5.55 3.80
C GLU A 80 -15.35 -4.27 3.06
N ARG A 81 -16.46 -3.63 3.47
CA ARG A 81 -16.90 -2.35 2.90
C ARG A 81 -15.83 -1.28 3.05
N ARG A 82 -15.30 -1.07 4.26
CA ARG A 82 -14.25 -0.06 4.50
C ARG A 82 -13.01 -0.32 3.66
N LEU A 83 -12.64 -1.58 3.49
CA LEU A 83 -11.48 -1.94 2.68
C LEU A 83 -11.71 -1.59 1.20
N LYS A 84 -12.89 -1.94 0.66
CA LYS A 84 -13.31 -1.57 -0.69
C LYS A 84 -13.34 -0.06 -0.89
N GLU A 85 -13.91 0.69 0.05
CA GLU A 85 -13.90 2.16 0.04
C GLU A 85 -12.47 2.72 0.01
N THR A 86 -11.56 2.13 0.77
CA THR A 86 -10.16 2.57 0.79
C THR A 86 -9.43 2.25 -0.53
N LEU A 87 -9.65 1.07 -1.10
CA LEU A 87 -9.11 0.67 -2.42
C LEU A 87 -9.70 1.51 -3.56
N ALA A 88 -10.93 1.99 -3.41
CA ALA A 88 -11.59 2.87 -4.36
C ALA A 88 -11.00 4.29 -4.36
N ASP A 89 -10.38 4.70 -3.25
CA ASP A 89 -9.92 6.08 -3.03
C ASP A 89 -8.39 6.24 -3.12
N CYS A 90 -7.60 5.25 -2.68
CA CYS A 90 -6.14 5.39 -2.54
C CYS A 90 -5.41 5.68 -3.88
N GLN A 91 -4.28 6.39 -3.86
CA GLN A 91 -3.54 6.72 -5.09
C GLN A 91 -2.61 5.59 -5.56
N VAL A 92 -1.99 4.86 -4.61
CA VAL A 92 -0.99 3.82 -4.92
C VAL A 92 -1.30 2.54 -4.16
N PHE A 93 -1.22 1.40 -4.83
CA PHE A 93 -1.29 0.08 -4.19
C PHE A 93 0.11 -0.45 -3.92
N VAL A 94 0.40 -0.77 -2.66
CA VAL A 94 1.72 -1.17 -2.21
C VAL A 94 1.65 -2.61 -1.68
N PRO A 95 1.84 -3.62 -2.53
CA PRO A 95 1.87 -5.01 -2.11
C PRO A 95 3.22 -5.37 -1.47
N VAL A 96 3.19 -5.92 -0.26
CA VAL A 96 4.37 -6.35 0.49
C VAL A 96 4.70 -7.81 0.15
N TYR A 97 5.72 -7.99 -0.68
CA TYR A 97 6.14 -9.29 -1.20
C TYR A 97 6.83 -10.10 -0.12
N ALA A 98 6.10 -11.08 0.37
CA ALA A 98 6.56 -12.17 1.22
C ALA A 98 6.01 -13.49 0.68
N LYS A 99 6.62 -14.63 1.05
CA LYS A 99 6.14 -15.96 0.63
C LYS A 99 4.64 -16.15 0.87
N ARG A 100 4.19 -15.71 2.04
CA ARG A 100 2.80 -15.79 2.49
C ARG A 100 1.85 -14.77 1.84
N TYR A 101 2.35 -13.73 1.21
CA TYR A 101 1.52 -12.72 0.53
C TYR A 101 0.71 -13.37 -0.60
N PHE A 102 1.39 -14.12 -1.45
CA PHE A 102 0.81 -14.78 -2.61
C PHE A 102 -0.02 -16.03 -2.29
N THR A 103 -0.14 -16.41 -1.00
CA THR A 103 -0.98 -17.53 -0.56
C THR A 103 -2.21 -17.07 0.22
N ARG A 104 -2.43 -15.76 0.38
CA ARG A 104 -3.62 -15.24 1.06
C ARG A 104 -4.61 -14.75 0.02
N GLU A 105 -5.77 -15.40 0.04
CA GLU A 105 -6.90 -15.12 -0.84
C GLU A 105 -7.24 -13.63 -0.89
N TRP A 106 -7.29 -13.00 0.29
CA TRP A 106 -7.67 -11.61 0.39
C TRP A 106 -6.66 -10.65 -0.24
N CYS A 107 -5.36 -10.96 -0.18
CA CYS A 107 -4.33 -10.19 -0.88
C CYS A 107 -4.51 -10.27 -2.41
N GLY A 108 -4.96 -11.42 -2.92
CA GLY A 108 -5.32 -11.57 -4.34
C GLY A 108 -6.56 -10.74 -4.70
N ARG A 109 -7.58 -10.72 -3.84
CA ARG A 109 -8.79 -9.90 -4.06
C ARG A 109 -8.51 -8.40 -4.03
N GLU A 110 -7.64 -7.95 -3.10
CA GLU A 110 -7.17 -6.55 -3.06
C GLU A 110 -6.43 -6.17 -4.34
N TRP A 111 -5.58 -7.07 -4.85
CA TRP A 111 -4.88 -6.88 -6.12
C TRP A 111 -5.85 -6.77 -7.29
N ASP A 112 -6.84 -7.69 -7.38
CA ASP A 112 -7.88 -7.68 -8.41
C ASP A 112 -8.65 -6.34 -8.41
N ALA A 113 -9.07 -5.87 -7.24
CA ALA A 113 -9.76 -4.59 -7.08
C ALA A 113 -8.95 -3.44 -7.70
N PHE A 114 -7.68 -3.35 -7.34
CA PHE A 114 -6.83 -2.26 -7.79
C PHE A 114 -6.46 -2.38 -9.27
N ALA A 115 -6.27 -3.61 -9.79
CA ALA A 115 -6.04 -3.85 -11.21
C ALA A 115 -7.25 -3.43 -12.06
N ARG A 116 -8.47 -3.78 -11.64
CA ARG A 116 -9.72 -3.33 -12.30
C ARG A 116 -9.86 -1.82 -12.29
N ARG A 117 -9.56 -1.17 -11.15
CA ARG A 117 -9.59 0.30 -11.06
C ARG A 117 -8.62 0.96 -12.03
N GLN A 118 -7.41 0.41 -12.14
CA GLN A 118 -6.40 0.88 -13.10
C GLN A 118 -6.86 0.74 -14.56
N GLU A 119 -7.51 -0.38 -14.90
CA GLU A 119 -8.07 -0.59 -16.24
C GLU A 119 -9.19 0.40 -16.53
N GLU A 120 -10.12 0.59 -15.59
CA GLU A 120 -11.23 1.53 -15.72
C GLU A 120 -10.75 2.99 -15.85
N HIS A 121 -9.72 3.36 -15.09
CA HIS A 121 -9.07 4.67 -15.23
C HIS A 121 -8.45 4.82 -16.62
N GLY A 122 -7.72 3.81 -17.11
CA GLY A 122 -7.08 3.82 -18.43
C GLY A 122 -8.05 3.98 -19.61
N ARG A 123 -9.30 3.52 -19.46
CA ARG A 123 -10.37 3.72 -20.46
C ARG A 123 -10.84 5.17 -20.56
N SER A 124 -10.82 5.89 -19.44
CA SER A 124 -11.31 7.29 -19.36
C SER A 124 -10.20 8.32 -19.54
N ARG A 125 -8.97 7.99 -19.14
CA ARG A 125 -7.79 8.85 -19.22
C ARG A 125 -6.58 8.03 -19.65
N PRO A 126 -5.94 8.36 -20.79
CA PRO A 126 -4.66 7.78 -21.15
C PRO A 126 -3.64 8.10 -20.05
N TYR A 127 -3.11 7.07 -19.39
CA TYR A 127 -1.96 7.19 -18.51
C TYR A 127 -1.00 6.04 -18.79
N THR A 128 0.29 6.30 -18.65
CA THR A 128 1.36 5.36 -19.05
C THR A 128 2.01 4.67 -17.85
N GLY A 129 1.37 4.73 -16.67
CA GLY A 129 1.94 4.25 -15.42
C GLY A 129 1.33 2.94 -14.93
N ASN A 130 1.98 2.30 -13.96
CA ASN A 130 1.37 1.29 -13.10
C ASN A 130 1.39 1.88 -11.68
N ALA A 131 0.23 2.07 -11.09
CA ALA A 131 0.05 2.59 -9.73
C ALA A 131 0.27 1.51 -8.65
N ILE A 132 0.93 0.41 -9.00
CA ILE A 132 1.35 -0.65 -8.09
C ILE A 132 2.84 -0.48 -7.83
N VAL A 133 3.23 -0.30 -6.56
CA VAL A 133 4.62 -0.21 -6.10
C VAL A 133 4.92 -1.36 -5.15
N PRO A 134 5.53 -2.47 -5.63
CA PRO A 134 5.84 -3.59 -4.76
C PRO A 134 6.95 -3.28 -3.77
N VAL A 135 6.83 -3.84 -2.57
CA VAL A 135 7.87 -3.78 -1.53
C VAL A 135 8.36 -5.18 -1.24
N LEU A 136 9.64 -5.45 -1.51
CA LEU A 136 10.29 -6.71 -1.11
C LEU A 136 10.46 -6.76 0.41
N TRP A 137 9.66 -7.58 1.09
CA TRP A 137 9.85 -7.88 2.51
C TRP A 137 11.01 -8.85 2.71
N VAL A 138 11.06 -9.88 1.88
CA VAL A 138 12.16 -10.84 1.78
C VAL A 138 12.75 -10.82 0.37
N GLY A 139 13.98 -11.31 0.24
CA GLY A 139 14.65 -11.39 -1.05
C GLY A 139 13.89 -12.26 -2.08
N PRO A 140 14.03 -11.99 -3.39
CA PRO A 140 13.33 -12.72 -4.46
C PRO A 140 13.51 -14.23 -4.43
N GLY A 141 14.65 -14.73 -3.93
CA GLY A 141 14.91 -16.17 -3.78
C GLY A 141 13.94 -16.90 -2.82
N HIS A 142 13.18 -16.17 -2.01
CA HIS A 142 12.15 -16.73 -1.13
C HIS A 142 10.72 -16.63 -1.70
N LEU A 143 10.56 -16.00 -2.86
CA LEU A 143 9.26 -15.72 -3.46
C LEU A 143 8.91 -16.74 -4.54
N ARG A 144 7.62 -17.06 -4.63
CA ARG A 144 7.03 -17.76 -5.78
C ARG A 144 5.98 -16.83 -6.36
N LEU A 145 6.37 -16.06 -7.37
CA LEU A 145 5.52 -15.01 -7.94
C LEU A 145 4.46 -15.62 -8.87
N PRO A 146 3.16 -15.35 -8.66
CA PRO A 146 2.12 -15.63 -9.65
C PRO A 146 2.32 -14.75 -10.89
N PRO A 147 1.78 -15.10 -12.06
CA PRO A 147 2.11 -14.39 -13.30
C PRO A 147 1.70 -12.92 -13.28
N VAL A 148 0.58 -12.57 -12.64
CA VAL A 148 0.17 -11.16 -12.41
C VAL A 148 1.24 -10.33 -11.69
N ALA A 149 1.96 -10.91 -10.72
CA ALA A 149 3.01 -10.22 -9.97
C ALA A 149 4.32 -10.13 -10.76
N ARG A 150 4.60 -11.09 -11.66
CA ARG A 150 5.80 -11.06 -12.52
C ARG A 150 5.79 -9.94 -13.55
N ARG A 151 4.60 -9.45 -13.91
CA ARG A 151 4.41 -8.34 -14.85
C ARG A 151 4.69 -6.97 -14.22
N VAL A 152 4.80 -6.89 -12.89
CA VAL A 152 5.09 -5.64 -12.18
C VAL A 152 6.58 -5.51 -11.93
N GLN A 153 7.17 -4.42 -12.44
CA GLN A 153 8.56 -4.10 -12.16
C GLN A 153 8.71 -3.64 -10.71
N TYR A 154 9.56 -4.33 -9.94
CA TYR A 154 9.93 -3.97 -8.56
C TYR A 154 11.42 -3.65 -8.40
N GLU A 155 12.20 -3.83 -9.47
CA GLU A 155 13.63 -3.54 -9.51
C GLU A 155 13.83 -2.07 -9.87
N HIS A 156 13.79 -1.22 -8.85
CA HIS A 156 14.22 0.17 -8.95
C HIS A 156 15.68 0.26 -8.51
N PRO A 157 16.64 0.57 -9.41
CA PRO A 157 18.07 0.60 -9.10
C PRO A 157 18.41 1.50 -7.89
N ASP A 158 17.62 2.57 -7.71
CA ASP A 158 17.79 3.56 -6.65
C ASP A 158 17.51 3.01 -5.23
N LEU A 159 16.86 1.85 -5.11
CA LEU A 159 16.53 1.23 -3.81
C LEU A 159 17.71 0.45 -3.18
N GLY A 160 18.79 0.24 -3.93
CA GLY A 160 20.04 -0.38 -3.46
C GLY A 160 20.10 -1.90 -3.61
N ALA A 161 21.28 -2.40 -3.97
CA ALA A 161 21.50 -3.81 -4.31
C ALA A 161 21.19 -4.76 -3.13
N GLU A 162 21.56 -4.41 -1.89
CA GLU A 162 21.29 -5.28 -0.75
C GLU A 162 19.80 -5.38 -0.40
N TYR A 163 19.03 -4.32 -0.65
CA TYR A 163 17.58 -4.37 -0.54
C TYR A 163 17.00 -5.33 -1.57
N LEU A 164 17.38 -5.19 -2.84
CA LEU A 164 16.92 -6.08 -3.91
C LEU A 164 17.30 -7.55 -3.65
N ALA A 165 18.44 -7.80 -3.00
CA ALA A 165 18.89 -9.14 -2.66
C ALA A 165 18.20 -9.73 -1.41
N SER A 166 17.96 -8.94 -0.37
CA SER A 166 17.57 -9.43 0.97
C SER A 166 16.14 -9.08 1.39
N GLY A 167 15.53 -8.08 0.77
CA GLY A 167 14.30 -7.43 1.25
C GLY A 167 14.49 -6.62 2.54
N LEU A 168 13.47 -5.87 2.95
CA LEU A 168 13.51 -5.04 4.17
C LEU A 168 13.79 -5.87 5.44
N TYR A 169 13.13 -7.02 5.58
CA TYR A 169 13.31 -7.90 6.73
C TYR A 169 14.75 -8.45 6.78
N GLY A 170 15.30 -8.84 5.64
CA GLY A 170 16.67 -9.34 5.56
C GLY A 170 17.72 -8.27 5.91
N LEU A 171 17.51 -7.01 5.50
CA LEU A 171 18.37 -5.90 5.92
C LEU A 171 18.35 -5.69 7.43
N ARG A 172 17.16 -5.73 8.02
CA ARG A 172 16.99 -5.58 9.47
C ARG A 172 17.63 -6.75 10.24
N ALA A 173 17.39 -7.98 9.81
CA ALA A 173 17.95 -9.18 10.44
C ALA A 173 19.49 -9.20 10.40
N LYS A 174 20.10 -8.57 9.38
CA LYS A 174 21.56 -8.41 9.25
C LYS A 174 22.14 -7.21 10.03
N GLY A 175 21.30 -6.40 10.68
CA GLY A 175 21.72 -5.17 11.37
C GLY A 175 22.11 -4.03 10.42
N TYR A 176 21.69 -4.07 9.14
CA TYR A 176 22.04 -3.07 8.13
C TYR A 176 21.11 -1.85 8.19
N HIS A 177 21.03 -1.20 9.35
CA HIS A 177 20.07 -0.11 9.62
C HIS A 177 20.15 1.04 8.62
N ALA A 178 21.34 1.52 8.28
CA ALA A 178 21.51 2.60 7.30
C ALA A 178 20.96 2.22 5.90
N LYS A 179 21.16 0.97 5.47
CA LYS A 179 20.64 0.46 4.20
C LYS A 179 19.12 0.31 4.24
N TYR A 180 18.59 -0.17 5.37
CA TYR A 180 17.15 -0.26 5.61
C TYR A 180 16.49 1.12 5.50
N HIS A 181 16.97 2.13 6.23
CA HIS A 181 16.37 3.47 6.20
C HIS A 181 16.48 4.12 4.81
N ARG A 182 17.59 3.92 4.11
CA ARG A 182 17.75 4.36 2.72
C ARG A 182 16.73 3.71 1.79
N ALA A 183 16.49 2.41 1.93
CA ALA A 183 15.47 1.71 1.15
C ALA A 183 14.06 2.23 1.45
N VAL A 184 13.70 2.42 2.73
CA VAL A 184 12.39 2.97 3.13
C VAL A 184 12.19 4.40 2.59
N TRP A 185 13.24 5.22 2.59
CA TRP A 185 13.21 6.55 1.96
C TRP A 185 12.96 6.46 0.45
N GLY A 186 13.71 5.62 -0.27
CA GLY A 186 13.54 5.45 -1.71
C GLY A 186 12.16 4.89 -2.09
N ILE A 187 11.60 3.99 -1.28
CA ILE A 187 10.22 3.50 -1.44
C ILE A 187 9.22 4.66 -1.29
N ALA A 188 9.40 5.53 -0.29
CA ALA A 188 8.54 6.70 -0.10
C ALA A 188 8.57 7.63 -1.32
N GLN A 189 9.77 7.94 -1.83
CA GLN A 189 9.94 8.75 -3.04
C GLN A 189 9.27 8.11 -4.26
N THR A 190 9.37 6.79 -4.39
CA THR A 190 8.74 6.04 -5.49
C THR A 190 7.22 6.12 -5.41
N ILE A 191 6.63 5.95 -4.22
CA ILE A 191 5.19 6.06 -4.00
C ILE A 191 4.69 7.45 -4.36
N VAL A 192 5.35 8.52 -3.86
CA VAL A 192 4.95 9.90 -4.16
C VAL A 192 5.03 10.18 -5.66
N LYS A 193 6.14 9.81 -6.30
CA LYS A 193 6.31 9.95 -7.74
C LYS A 193 5.20 9.23 -8.51
N VAL A 194 4.88 7.99 -8.14
CA VAL A 194 3.82 7.21 -8.80
C VAL A 194 2.46 7.86 -8.58
N ALA A 195 2.13 8.30 -7.36
CA ALA A 195 0.88 9.00 -7.06
C ALA A 195 0.70 10.26 -7.91
N GLU A 196 1.76 11.08 -8.03
CA GLU A 196 1.75 12.32 -8.82
C GLU A 196 1.63 12.09 -10.32
N GLN A 197 2.19 10.97 -10.82
CA GLN A 197 2.19 10.61 -12.23
C GLN A 197 0.89 9.95 -12.68
N THR A 198 0.32 9.06 -11.87
CA THR A 198 -0.89 8.31 -12.23
C THR A 198 -2.16 9.09 -11.91
N ARG A 199 -2.19 9.83 -10.79
CA ARG A 199 -3.35 10.60 -10.31
C ARG A 199 -4.66 9.82 -10.45
N LEU A 200 -4.67 8.60 -9.93
CA LEU A 200 -5.80 7.69 -10.04
C LEU A 200 -7.05 8.34 -9.46
N ALA A 201 -8.04 8.58 -10.30
CA ALA A 201 -9.33 9.07 -9.83
C ALA A 201 -9.99 8.02 -8.91
N PRO A 202 -10.76 8.45 -7.90
CA PRO A 202 -11.60 7.53 -7.16
C PRO A 202 -12.56 6.78 -8.09
N CYS A 203 -12.91 5.55 -7.76
CA CYS A 203 -13.90 4.76 -8.52
C CYS A 203 -15.12 4.40 -7.67
N ASP A 204 -16.18 3.93 -8.33
CA ASP A 204 -17.31 3.36 -7.63
C ASP A 204 -16.92 2.01 -7.00
N ILE A 205 -17.34 1.79 -5.75
CA ILE A 205 -17.20 0.54 -5.00
C ILE A 205 -17.89 -0.63 -5.74
N GLU A 206 -18.90 -0.33 -6.56
CA GLU A 206 -19.61 -1.30 -7.39
C GLU A 206 -18.68 -2.09 -8.32
N LEU A 207 -17.53 -1.52 -8.70
CA LEU A 207 -16.46 -2.19 -9.45
C LEU A 207 -15.90 -3.43 -8.71
N PHE A 208 -16.10 -3.51 -7.38
CA PHE A 208 -15.56 -4.52 -6.48
C PHE A 208 -16.61 -5.51 -5.96
N LYS A 209 -17.78 -5.62 -6.60
CA LYS A 209 -18.82 -6.58 -6.20
C LYS A 209 -18.37 -8.04 -6.26
N GLU A 210 -17.56 -8.39 -7.26
CA GLU A 210 -17.15 -9.77 -7.55
C GLU A 210 -15.62 -9.88 -7.62
N LEU A 211 -14.95 -9.53 -6.52
CA LEU A 211 -13.48 -9.67 -6.44
C LEU A 211 -13.07 -11.14 -6.41
N ARG A 212 -12.03 -11.46 -7.19
CA ARG A 212 -11.48 -12.81 -7.36
C ARG A 212 -10.06 -12.87 -6.84
N ASN A 213 -9.63 -14.06 -6.42
CA ASN A 213 -8.25 -14.28 -6.02
C ASN A 213 -7.36 -14.50 -7.25
N VAL A 214 -6.79 -13.42 -7.79
CA VAL A 214 -5.94 -13.47 -9.00
C VAL A 214 -4.61 -14.21 -8.81
N PHE A 215 -4.30 -14.71 -7.61
CA PHE A 215 -3.13 -15.57 -7.39
C PHE A 215 -3.41 -17.05 -7.68
N GLU A 216 -4.68 -17.46 -7.71
CA GLU A 216 -5.10 -18.85 -7.97
C GLU A 216 -5.49 -19.11 -9.43
N GLU A 217 -5.93 -18.07 -10.16
CA GLU A 217 -6.51 -18.21 -11.51
C GLU A 217 -5.52 -18.63 -12.62
N GLU A 218 -4.23 -18.80 -12.32
CA GLU A 218 -3.20 -19.08 -13.33
C GLU A 218 -2.18 -20.17 -12.91
N GLN A 219 -2.63 -21.20 -12.17
CA GLN A 219 -1.86 -22.44 -11.91
C GLN A 219 -2.08 -23.50 -12.99
#